data_AF-A0A512RNX3-F1
#
_entry.id   AF-A0A512RNX3-F1
#
_cell.length_a   1.000
_cell.length_b   1.000
_cell.length_c   1.000
_cell.angle_alpha   90.00
_cell.angle_beta   90.00
_cell.angle_gamma   90.00
#
_symmetry.space_group_name_H-M   'P 1'
#
loop_
_entity.id
_entity.type
_entity.pdbx_description
1 polymer ?
#
loop_
_entity_poly.entity_id
_entity_poly.type
_entity_poly.pdbx_seq_one_letter_code
_entity_poly.pdbx_strand_id
1 'polypeptide(L)'
;MPANSRNNAYIRAKRYVMKGFFQIRNKFKICCVLIVIIVLVLLNNLRSRKNISRLDESVSSIYQDRLLPATYLYEISNRLYQKRLMLEEKAGLPEDWMALKKARDGEIDSLVQAYDSTYLTKNEQTLWLRFKEQLQRYNRLESASFTLATGPGGLSVDGEVSLDEGFRQTVTLLNNLTEIQVGEGKNLQTGSHNIASGSVLSSHLEMTLLIVLGVMAVILLSMSDKHILNPDQKPGLN
;
A
#
# COMPACT_ATOMS: atom_id res chain seq x y z
N MET A 1 9.05 -10.00 -87.42
CA MET A 1 7.92 -9.92 -86.45
C MET A 1 8.44 -9.53 -85.06
N PRO A 2 8.35 -8.26 -84.63
CA PRO A 2 8.93 -7.79 -83.36
C PRO A 2 7.92 -7.46 -82.24
N ALA A 3 6.62 -7.78 -82.41
CA ALA A 3 5.55 -7.31 -81.50
C ALA A 3 5.56 -7.93 -80.08
N ASN A 4 6.27 -9.04 -79.86
CA ASN A 4 6.17 -9.82 -78.61
C ASN A 4 7.12 -9.32 -77.48
N SER A 5 8.24 -8.65 -77.80
CA SER A 5 9.22 -8.27 -76.76
C SER A 5 8.82 -7.01 -75.97
N ARG A 6 8.19 -6.02 -76.63
CA ARG A 6 7.72 -4.79 -75.97
C ARG A 6 6.57 -5.04 -74.99
N ASN A 7 5.67 -5.96 -75.30
CA ASN A 7 4.55 -6.31 -74.43
C ASN A 7 5.03 -7.00 -73.14
N ASN A 8 6.04 -7.88 -73.25
CA ASN A 8 6.64 -8.56 -72.10
C ASN A 8 7.44 -7.64 -71.16
N ALA A 9 8.06 -6.58 -71.69
CA ALA A 9 8.76 -5.57 -70.90
C ALA A 9 7.78 -4.69 -70.09
N TYR A 10 6.68 -4.27 -70.73
CA TYR A 10 5.65 -3.46 -70.09
C TYR A 10 4.93 -4.21 -68.96
N ILE A 11 4.62 -5.50 -69.16
CA ILE A 11 4.02 -6.37 -68.15
C ILE A 11 4.98 -6.60 -66.96
N ARG A 12 6.28 -6.75 -67.21
CA ARG A 12 7.29 -6.88 -66.14
C ARG A 12 7.44 -5.61 -65.32
N ALA A 13 7.52 -4.43 -65.95
CA ALA A 13 7.63 -3.15 -65.27
C ALA A 13 6.39 -2.85 -64.41
N LYS A 14 5.18 -3.09 -64.93
CA LYS A 14 3.92 -2.92 -64.19
C LYS A 14 3.83 -3.87 -62.99
N ARG A 15 4.32 -5.10 -63.12
CA ARG A 15 4.39 -6.11 -62.04
C ARG A 15 5.41 -5.73 -60.96
N TYR A 16 6.51 -5.05 -61.31
CA TYR A 16 7.51 -4.55 -60.35
C TYR A 16 7.01 -3.36 -59.53
N VAL A 17 6.42 -2.34 -60.18
CA VAL A 17 5.85 -1.16 -59.51
C VAL A 17 4.71 -1.58 -58.58
N MET A 18 3.86 -2.51 -59.02
CA MET A 18 2.75 -3.03 -58.21
C MET A 18 3.25 -3.85 -57.00
N LYS A 19 4.37 -4.60 -57.13
CA LYS A 19 5.02 -5.28 -55.99
C LYS A 19 5.63 -4.30 -54.98
N GLY A 20 6.28 -3.21 -55.45
CA GLY A 20 6.86 -2.18 -54.59
C GLY A 20 5.81 -1.42 -53.77
N PHE A 21 4.68 -1.05 -54.39
CA PHE A 21 3.57 -0.38 -53.71
C PHE A 21 2.91 -1.27 -52.66
N PHE A 22 2.76 -2.57 -52.94
CA PHE A 22 2.27 -3.55 -51.96
C PHE A 22 3.25 -3.78 -50.80
N GLN A 23 4.56 -3.84 -51.05
CA GLN A 23 5.57 -3.94 -50.00
C GLN A 23 5.61 -2.70 -49.10
N ILE A 24 5.50 -1.49 -49.67
CA ILE A 24 5.43 -0.23 -48.91
C ILE A 24 4.17 -0.17 -48.04
N ARG A 25 3.02 -0.59 -48.58
CA ARG A 25 1.75 -0.63 -47.84
C ARG A 25 1.79 -1.61 -46.66
N ASN A 26 2.52 -2.73 -46.79
CA ASN A 26 2.74 -3.66 -45.69
C ASN A 26 3.72 -3.11 -44.64
N LYS A 27 4.79 -2.44 -45.05
CA LYS A 27 5.74 -1.78 -44.11
C LYS A 27 5.07 -0.69 -43.27
N PHE A 28 4.18 0.12 -43.86
CA PHE A 28 3.44 1.16 -43.12
C PHE A 28 2.49 0.57 -42.07
N LYS A 29 1.80 -0.54 -42.38
CA LYS A 29 0.95 -1.24 -41.41
C LYS A 29 1.76 -1.74 -40.22
N ILE A 30 2.95 -2.29 -40.45
CA ILE A 30 3.85 -2.77 -39.39
C ILE A 30 4.31 -1.60 -38.51
N CYS A 31 4.73 -0.47 -39.09
CA CYS A 31 5.07 0.73 -38.33
C CYS A 31 3.90 1.24 -37.47
N CYS A 32 2.68 1.23 -37.99
CA CYS A 32 1.50 1.64 -37.23
C CYS A 32 1.29 0.73 -35.99
N VAL A 33 1.42 -0.58 -36.17
CA VAL A 33 1.34 -1.55 -35.05
C VAL A 33 2.46 -1.32 -34.03
N LEU A 34 3.70 -1.05 -34.47
CA LEU A 34 4.81 -0.73 -33.57
C LEU A 34 4.52 0.51 -32.72
N ILE A 35 4.03 1.59 -33.34
CA ILE A 35 3.66 2.82 -32.63
C ILE A 35 2.60 2.54 -31.57
N VAL A 36 1.56 1.76 -31.90
CA VAL A 36 0.53 1.38 -30.93
C VAL A 36 1.12 0.62 -29.75
N ILE A 37 2.00 -0.35 -29.99
CA ILE A 37 2.64 -1.12 -28.91
C ILE A 37 3.52 -0.20 -28.04
N ILE A 38 4.28 0.71 -28.64
CA ILE A 38 5.08 1.70 -27.90
C ILE A 38 4.18 2.56 -27.00
N VAL A 39 3.07 3.06 -27.53
CA VAL A 39 2.10 3.84 -26.73
C VAL A 39 1.56 3.01 -25.56
N LEU A 40 1.23 1.73 -25.77
CA LEU A 40 0.78 0.84 -24.70
C LEU A 40 1.85 0.64 -23.61
N VAL A 41 3.11 0.43 -24.00
CA VAL A 41 4.25 0.32 -23.08
C VAL A 41 4.42 1.61 -22.27
N LEU A 42 4.39 2.77 -22.92
CA LEU A 42 4.51 4.08 -22.24
C LEU A 42 3.36 4.32 -21.24
N LEU A 43 2.11 4.03 -21.63
CA LEU A 43 0.97 4.14 -20.74
C LEU A 43 1.09 3.22 -19.52
N ASN A 44 1.60 2.00 -19.74
CA ASN A 44 1.85 1.05 -18.67
C ASN A 44 2.95 1.55 -17.71
N ASN A 45 4.05 2.09 -18.25
CA ASN A 45 5.11 2.70 -17.45
C ASN A 45 4.60 3.84 -16.57
N LEU A 46 3.76 4.73 -17.12
CA LEU A 46 3.14 5.82 -16.37
C LEU A 46 2.22 5.30 -15.26
N ARG A 47 1.46 4.23 -15.51
CA ARG A 47 0.63 3.57 -14.49
C ARG A 47 1.49 2.91 -13.40
N SER A 48 2.57 2.22 -13.78
CA SER A 48 3.51 1.58 -12.85
C SER A 48 4.12 2.61 -11.89
N ARG A 49 4.58 3.76 -12.40
CA ARG A 49 5.06 4.88 -11.55
C ARG A 49 4.00 5.35 -10.54
N LYS A 50 2.74 5.48 -10.96
CA LYS A 50 1.63 5.84 -10.06
C LYS A 50 1.34 4.75 -9.03
N ASN A 51 1.49 3.49 -9.38
CA ASN A 51 1.30 2.38 -8.44
C ASN A 51 2.40 2.36 -7.36
N ILE A 52 3.65 2.65 -7.74
CA ILE A 52 4.77 2.77 -6.78
C ILE A 52 4.51 3.90 -5.78
N SER A 53 4.06 5.07 -6.24
CA SER A 53 3.69 6.18 -5.34
C SER A 53 2.58 5.79 -4.36
N ARG A 54 1.55 5.08 -4.83
CA ARG A 54 0.46 4.62 -3.96
C ARG A 54 0.90 3.54 -2.97
N LEU A 55 1.87 2.70 -3.34
CA LEU A 55 2.48 1.74 -2.41
C LEU A 55 3.25 2.47 -1.32
N ASP A 56 4.02 3.49 -1.67
CA ASP A 56 4.76 4.31 -0.70
C ASP A 56 3.82 5.00 0.29
N GLU A 57 2.75 5.62 -0.21
CA GLU A 57 1.67 6.19 0.61
C GLU A 57 1.04 5.15 1.53
N SER A 58 0.72 3.95 1.01
CA SER A 58 0.12 2.90 1.82
C SER A 58 1.06 2.36 2.90
N VAL A 59 2.36 2.27 2.63
CA VAL A 59 3.37 1.89 3.63
C VAL A 59 3.49 2.98 4.70
N SER A 60 3.50 4.25 4.29
CA SER A 60 3.49 5.38 5.22
C SER A 60 2.25 5.34 6.12
N SER A 61 1.06 5.11 5.58
CA SER A 61 -0.17 4.99 6.37
C SER A 61 -0.18 3.77 7.29
N ILE A 62 0.36 2.62 6.88
CA ILE A 62 0.51 1.46 7.78
C ILE A 62 1.37 1.83 8.99
N TYR A 63 2.45 2.59 8.77
CA TYR A 63 3.32 3.02 9.86
C TYR A 63 2.70 4.13 10.71
N GLN A 64 2.37 5.26 10.10
CA GLN A 64 1.93 6.48 10.77
C GLN A 64 0.51 6.38 11.33
N ASP A 65 -0.42 5.80 10.55
CA ASP A 65 -1.84 5.80 10.90
C ASP A 65 -2.26 4.54 11.67
N ARG A 66 -1.46 3.46 11.65
CA ARG A 66 -1.84 2.17 12.27
C ARG A 66 -0.81 1.60 13.25
N LEU A 67 0.47 1.58 12.93
CA LEU A 67 1.48 1.03 13.83
C LEU A 67 1.77 1.94 15.03
N LEU A 68 1.97 3.24 14.80
CA LEU A 68 2.19 4.21 15.89
C LEU A 68 0.98 4.27 16.85
N PRO A 69 -0.28 4.42 16.38
CA PRO A 69 -1.43 4.45 17.28
C PRO A 69 -1.63 3.14 18.05
N ALA A 70 -1.38 1.99 17.42
CA ALA A 70 -1.43 0.69 18.12
C ALA A 70 -0.40 0.61 19.25
N THR A 71 0.80 1.19 19.06
CA THR A 71 1.82 1.25 20.10
C THR A 71 1.39 2.16 21.26
N TYR A 72 0.73 3.28 20.99
CA TYR A 72 0.16 4.13 22.05
C TYR A 72 -0.91 3.39 22.85
N LEU A 73 -1.84 2.69 22.20
CA LEU A 73 -2.86 1.88 22.89
C LEU A 73 -2.23 0.78 23.77
N TYR A 74 -1.20 0.12 23.26
CA TYR A 74 -0.43 -0.86 24.02
C TYR A 74 0.23 -0.23 25.26
N GLU A 75 0.92 0.89 25.11
CA GLU A 75 1.57 1.60 26.21
C GLU A 75 0.57 2.08 27.27
N ILE A 76 -0.60 2.56 26.86
CA ILE A 76 -1.70 2.93 27.78
C ILE A 76 -2.16 1.70 28.56
N SER A 77 -2.41 0.58 27.86
CA SER A 77 -2.83 -0.68 28.49
C SER A 77 -1.80 -1.17 29.50
N ASN A 78 -0.52 -1.21 29.11
CA ASN A 78 0.58 -1.61 29.97
C ASN A 78 0.66 -0.76 31.24
N ARG A 79 0.55 0.57 31.13
CA ARG A 79 0.57 1.48 32.29
C ARG A 79 -0.66 1.30 33.19
N LEU A 80 -1.84 1.07 32.61
CA LEU A 80 -3.04 0.74 33.40
C LEU A 80 -2.87 -0.56 34.19
N TYR A 81 -2.33 -1.61 33.57
CA TYR A 81 -2.03 -2.86 34.27
C TYR A 81 -1.00 -2.68 35.38
N GLN A 82 0.08 -1.92 35.14
CA GLN A 82 1.08 -1.61 36.17
C GLN A 82 0.45 -0.88 37.36
N LYS A 83 -0.38 0.14 37.11
CA LYS A 83 -1.12 0.84 38.17
C LYS A 83 -2.02 -0.11 38.95
N ARG A 84 -2.73 -1.01 38.27
CA ARG A 84 -3.60 -2.00 38.90
C ARG A 84 -2.83 -2.98 39.78
N LEU A 85 -1.71 -3.54 39.29
CA LEU A 85 -0.87 -4.44 40.07
C LEU A 85 -0.34 -3.79 41.35
N MET A 86 0.09 -2.53 41.27
CA MET A 86 0.56 -1.78 42.44
C MET A 86 -0.53 -1.58 43.50
N LEU A 87 -1.80 -1.46 43.10
CA LEU A 87 -2.94 -1.36 44.03
C LEU A 87 -3.30 -2.72 44.66
N GLU A 88 -3.10 -3.81 43.92
CA GLU A 88 -3.36 -5.18 44.40
C GLU A 88 -2.27 -5.69 45.34
N GLU A 89 -1.06 -5.14 45.25
CA GLU A 89 0.06 -5.43 46.14
C GLU A 89 -0.21 -4.82 47.54
N LYS A 90 -1.05 -5.51 48.33
CA LYS A 90 -1.50 -5.14 49.69
C LYS A 90 -0.36 -4.99 50.72
N ALA A 91 0.88 -5.32 50.36
CA ALA A 91 2.07 -5.29 51.21
C ALA A 91 2.85 -3.98 51.06
N GLY A 92 2.29 -2.88 51.56
CA GLY A 92 3.01 -1.61 51.69
C GLY A 92 3.09 -0.82 50.39
N LEU A 93 1.99 -0.15 50.06
CA LEU A 93 2.03 0.96 49.09
C LEU A 93 3.17 1.91 49.49
N PRO A 94 4.03 2.35 48.54
CA PRO A 94 5.11 3.27 48.84
C PRO A 94 4.58 4.52 49.55
N GLU A 95 5.36 5.06 50.49
CA GLU A 95 5.02 6.29 51.22
C GLU A 95 4.70 7.46 50.24
N ASP A 96 5.36 7.44 49.07
CA ASP A 96 5.18 8.39 47.95
C ASP A 96 4.21 7.91 46.85
N TRP A 97 3.31 6.95 47.14
CA TRP A 97 2.38 6.40 46.14
C TRP A 97 1.62 7.49 45.38
N MET A 98 1.14 8.53 46.06
CA MET A 98 0.37 9.59 45.41
C MET A 98 1.22 10.35 44.37
N ALA A 99 2.52 10.51 44.60
CA ALA A 99 3.45 11.09 43.64
C ALA A 99 3.70 10.12 42.46
N LEU A 100 3.91 8.83 42.75
CA LEU A 100 4.09 7.79 41.72
C LEU A 100 2.85 7.67 40.82
N LYS A 101 1.65 7.63 41.41
CA LYS A 101 0.36 7.62 40.71
C LYS A 101 0.25 8.84 39.80
N LYS A 102 0.50 10.04 40.32
CA LYS A 102 0.43 11.28 39.54
C LYS A 102 1.38 11.27 38.34
N ALA A 103 2.59 10.72 38.52
CA ALA A 103 3.53 10.54 37.42
C ALA A 103 2.97 9.58 36.35
N ARG A 104 2.43 8.43 36.76
CA ARG A 104 1.85 7.43 35.84
C ARG A 104 0.60 7.93 35.12
N ASP A 105 -0.25 8.70 35.80
CA ASP A 105 -1.39 9.37 35.19
C ASP A 105 -0.93 10.38 34.13
N GLY A 106 0.11 11.16 34.41
CA GLY A 106 0.68 12.10 33.44
C GLY A 106 1.29 11.42 32.21
N GLU A 107 1.89 10.24 32.38
CA GLU A 107 2.38 9.42 31.25
C GLU A 107 1.22 8.91 30.39
N ILE A 108 0.14 8.42 31.02
CA ILE A 108 -1.07 8.00 30.30
C ILE A 108 -1.70 9.18 29.57
N ASP A 109 -1.82 10.34 30.21
CA ASP A 109 -2.37 11.56 29.60
C ASP A 109 -1.54 12.01 28.39
N SER A 110 -0.22 11.88 28.44
CA SER A 110 0.67 12.18 27.32
C SER A 110 0.42 11.23 26.14
N LEU A 111 0.22 9.94 26.40
CA LEU A 111 -0.11 8.94 25.38
C LEU A 111 -1.52 9.16 24.81
N VAL A 112 -2.48 9.56 25.65
CA VAL A 112 -3.84 9.94 25.23
C VAL A 112 -3.79 11.13 24.27
N GLN A 113 -2.98 12.15 24.56
CA GLN A 113 -2.79 13.30 23.67
C GLN A 113 -2.10 12.91 22.35
N ALA A 114 -1.08 12.05 22.44
CA ALA A 114 -0.40 11.53 21.26
C ALA A 114 -1.38 10.77 20.34
N TYR A 115 -2.25 9.93 20.92
CA TYR A 115 -3.28 9.21 20.18
C TYR A 115 -4.38 10.14 19.62
N ASP A 116 -4.81 11.17 20.36
CA ASP A 116 -5.76 12.20 19.88
C ASP A 116 -5.23 12.96 18.65
N SER A 117 -3.91 13.04 18.48
CA SER A 117 -3.25 13.71 17.34
C SER A 117 -3.15 12.82 16.10
N THR A 118 -3.61 11.58 16.17
CA THR A 118 -3.55 10.61 15.06
C THR A 118 -4.80 10.67 14.20
N TYR A 119 -4.74 10.04 13.02
CA TYR A 119 -5.93 9.88 12.19
C TYR A 119 -6.87 8.82 12.80
N LEU A 120 -8.06 9.27 13.22
CA LEU A 120 -9.10 8.41 13.78
C LEU A 120 -10.27 8.27 12.80
N THR A 121 -10.66 7.04 12.51
CA THR A 121 -11.92 6.72 11.82
C THR A 121 -13.12 7.12 12.68
N LYS A 122 -14.32 7.20 12.08
CA LYS A 122 -15.56 7.54 12.80
C LYS A 122 -15.86 6.57 13.96
N ASN A 123 -15.59 5.29 13.75
CA ASN A 123 -15.80 4.26 14.76
C ASN A 123 -14.79 4.40 15.91
N GLU A 124 -13.52 4.66 15.57
CA GLU A 124 -12.47 4.91 16.56
C GLU A 124 -12.77 6.16 17.39
N GLN A 125 -13.16 7.28 16.78
CA GLN A 125 -13.51 8.51 17.50
C GLN A 125 -14.60 8.26 18.56
N THR A 126 -15.62 7.48 18.20
CA THR A 126 -16.73 7.16 19.10
C THR A 126 -16.26 6.31 20.28
N LEU A 127 -15.50 5.24 20.02
CA LEU A 127 -14.96 4.37 21.09
C LEU A 127 -13.91 5.09 21.94
N TRP A 128 -13.11 5.95 21.32
CA TRP A 128 -12.07 6.72 21.98
C TRP A 128 -12.65 7.73 22.96
N LEU A 129 -13.74 8.41 22.59
CA LEU A 129 -14.44 9.30 23.52
C LEU A 129 -14.95 8.53 24.74
N ARG A 130 -15.59 7.37 24.52
CA ARG A 130 -16.07 6.48 25.60
C ARG A 130 -14.93 5.98 26.48
N PHE A 131 -13.78 5.66 25.88
CA PHE A 131 -12.57 5.30 26.62
C PHE A 131 -12.11 6.46 27.53
N LYS A 132 -12.01 7.69 27.02
CA LYS A 132 -11.58 8.85 27.81
C LYS A 132 -12.52 9.11 28.99
N GLU A 133 -13.83 9.04 28.77
CA GLU A 133 -14.83 9.17 29.84
C GLU A 133 -14.68 8.07 30.89
N GLN A 134 -14.51 6.81 30.45
CA GLN A 134 -14.35 5.68 31.35
C GLN A 134 -13.03 5.73 32.12
N LEU A 135 -11.94 6.14 31.48
CA LEU A 135 -10.63 6.34 32.11
C LEU A 135 -10.73 7.37 33.24
N GLN A 136 -11.42 8.49 33.01
CA GLN A 136 -11.66 9.48 34.07
C GLN A 136 -12.47 8.92 35.24
N ARG A 137 -13.52 8.12 34.95
CA ARG A 137 -14.32 7.46 35.99
C ARG A 137 -13.46 6.48 36.80
N TYR A 138 -12.65 5.67 36.10
CA TYR A 138 -11.73 4.73 36.74
C TYR A 138 -10.69 5.44 37.61
N ASN A 139 -10.05 6.50 37.12
CA ASN A 139 -9.07 7.27 37.89
C ASN A 139 -9.66 7.88 39.18
N ARG A 140 -10.95 8.26 39.17
CA ARG A 140 -11.67 8.73 40.38
C ARG A 140 -11.90 7.60 41.38
N LEU A 141 -12.38 6.44 40.91
CA LEU A 141 -12.57 5.25 41.75
C LEU A 141 -11.25 4.82 42.38
N GLU A 142 -10.19 4.75 41.58
CA GLU A 142 -8.83 4.43 42.01
C GLU A 142 -8.33 5.34 43.12
N SER A 143 -8.53 6.65 42.99
CA SER A 143 -8.11 7.64 43.99
C SER A 143 -8.91 7.52 45.29
N ALA A 144 -10.21 7.22 45.20
CA ALA A 144 -11.07 6.98 46.36
C ALA A 144 -10.66 5.69 47.10
N SER A 145 -10.42 4.62 46.34
CA SER A 145 -9.94 3.33 46.86
C SER A 145 -8.64 3.50 47.66
N PHE A 146 -7.66 4.26 47.15
CA PHE A 146 -6.40 4.50 47.89
C PHE A 146 -6.61 5.21 49.24
N THR A 147 -7.49 6.22 49.27
CA THR A 147 -7.79 6.98 50.49
C THR A 147 -8.39 6.07 51.57
N LEU A 148 -9.21 5.08 51.16
CA LEU A 148 -9.77 4.09 52.08
C LEU A 148 -8.76 3.00 52.47
N ALA A 149 -7.89 2.57 51.56
CA ALA A 149 -6.87 1.55 51.82
C ALA A 149 -5.83 1.99 52.86
N THR A 150 -5.52 3.29 52.91
CA THR A 150 -4.57 3.89 53.86
C THR A 150 -5.22 4.36 55.17
N GLY A 151 -6.56 4.37 55.23
CA GLY A 151 -7.33 4.75 56.42
C GLY A 151 -7.69 3.56 57.32
N PRO A 152 -8.12 3.81 58.58
CA PRO A 152 -8.61 2.77 59.46
C PRO A 152 -9.96 2.23 58.92
N GLY A 153 -9.93 1.09 58.24
CA GLY A 153 -11.12 0.42 57.70
C GLY A 153 -10.89 -0.36 56.40
N GLY A 154 -9.83 -0.05 55.63
CA GLY A 154 -9.57 -0.68 54.34
C GLY A 154 -10.64 -0.39 53.27
N LEU A 155 -10.50 -0.97 52.07
CA LEU A 155 -11.59 -0.94 51.07
C LEU A 155 -12.75 -1.82 51.51
N SER A 156 -13.98 -1.33 51.31
CA SER A 156 -15.17 -2.19 51.35
C SER A 156 -15.21 -3.14 50.14
N VAL A 157 -15.87 -4.29 50.30
CA VAL A 157 -16.09 -5.27 49.23
C VAL A 157 -16.75 -4.63 48.00
N ASP A 158 -17.77 -3.78 48.22
CA ASP A 158 -18.45 -3.07 47.12
C ASP A 158 -17.53 -2.08 46.39
N GLY A 159 -16.58 -1.48 47.10
CA GLY A 159 -15.56 -0.61 46.52
C GLY A 159 -14.55 -1.38 45.67
N GLU A 160 -14.14 -2.57 46.11
CA GLU A 160 -13.22 -3.45 45.37
C GLU A 160 -13.88 -3.96 44.08
N VAL A 161 -15.15 -4.36 44.14
CA VAL A 161 -15.96 -4.75 42.97
C VAL A 161 -16.11 -3.59 41.97
N SER A 162 -16.42 -2.39 42.46
CA SER A 162 -16.59 -1.21 41.60
C SER A 162 -15.28 -0.81 40.91
N LEU A 163 -14.14 -0.94 41.61
CA LEU A 163 -12.83 -0.65 41.05
C LEU A 163 -12.43 -1.68 39.99
N ASP A 164 -12.67 -2.96 40.24
CA ASP A 164 -12.42 -4.04 39.28
C ASP A 164 -13.26 -3.88 38.01
N GLU A 165 -14.57 -3.63 38.15
CA GLU A 165 -15.44 -3.42 37.01
C GLU A 165 -15.05 -2.17 36.21
N GLY A 166 -14.67 -1.08 36.90
CA GLY A 166 -14.15 0.12 36.27
C GLY A 166 -12.89 -0.16 35.43
N PHE A 167 -11.96 -0.94 35.97
CA PHE A 167 -10.75 -1.37 35.28
C PHE A 167 -11.07 -2.24 34.06
N ARG A 168 -11.88 -3.29 34.24
CA ARG A 168 -12.29 -4.21 33.17
C ARG A 168 -12.96 -3.49 32.00
N GLN A 169 -13.86 -2.54 32.29
CA GLN A 169 -14.51 -1.72 31.27
C GLN A 169 -13.50 -0.85 30.51
N THR A 170 -12.53 -0.25 31.22
CA THR A 170 -11.48 0.58 30.61
C THR A 170 -10.61 -0.24 29.65
N VAL A 171 -10.15 -1.41 30.09
CA VAL A 171 -9.34 -2.32 29.26
C VAL A 171 -10.15 -2.89 28.09
N THR A 172 -11.43 -3.21 28.29
CA THR A 172 -12.29 -3.71 27.20
C THR A 172 -12.42 -2.67 26.08
N LEU A 173 -12.57 -1.39 26.42
CA LEU A 173 -12.62 -0.31 25.42
C LEU A 173 -11.29 -0.18 24.66
N LEU A 174 -10.14 -0.31 25.34
CA LEU A 174 -8.82 -0.34 24.68
C LEU A 174 -8.66 -1.54 23.75
N ASN A 175 -9.12 -2.72 24.16
CA ASN A 175 -9.06 -3.92 23.33
C ASN A 175 -9.92 -3.76 22.06
N ASN A 176 -11.13 -3.19 22.19
CA ASN A 176 -11.98 -2.89 21.04
C ASN A 176 -11.33 -1.87 20.08
N LEU A 177 -10.65 -0.86 20.61
CA LEU A 177 -9.86 0.08 19.79
C LEU A 177 -8.71 -0.62 19.07
N THR A 178 -8.01 -1.52 19.76
CA THR A 178 -6.91 -2.31 19.21
C THR A 178 -7.39 -3.24 18.09
N GLU A 179 -8.57 -3.85 18.24
CA GLU A 179 -9.17 -4.67 17.19
C GLU A 179 -9.48 -3.85 15.92
N ILE A 180 -9.97 -2.62 16.06
CA ILE A 180 -10.16 -1.72 14.91
C ILE A 180 -8.83 -1.39 14.25
N GLN A 181 -7.78 -1.09 15.02
CA GLN A 181 -6.44 -0.81 14.46
C GLN A 181 -5.90 -1.99 13.63
N VAL A 182 -6.10 -3.23 14.10
CA VAL A 182 -5.73 -4.44 13.36
C VAL A 182 -6.57 -4.58 12.07
N GLY A 183 -7.88 -4.31 12.14
CA GLY A 183 -8.78 -4.33 10.99
C GLY A 183 -8.38 -3.33 9.90
N GLU A 184 -8.15 -2.08 10.29
CA GLU A 184 -7.70 -1.01 9.38
C GLU A 184 -6.30 -1.29 8.82
N GLY A 185 -5.37 -1.80 9.65
CA GLY A 185 -4.05 -2.25 9.20
C GLY A 185 -4.14 -3.36 8.14
N LYS A 186 -5.05 -4.33 8.32
CA LYS A 186 -5.31 -5.39 7.34
C LYS A 186 -5.91 -4.85 6.04
N ASN A 187 -6.79 -3.84 6.13
CA ASN A 187 -7.35 -3.18 4.94
C ASN A 187 -6.26 -2.49 4.12
N LEU A 188 -5.36 -1.74 4.77
CA LEU A 188 -4.21 -1.11 4.10
C LEU A 188 -3.26 -2.15 3.49
N GLN A 189 -2.95 -3.22 4.21
CA GLN A 189 -2.12 -4.31 3.71
C GLN A 189 -2.74 -4.98 2.46
N THR A 190 -4.05 -5.23 2.49
CA THR A 190 -4.77 -5.83 1.35
C THR A 190 -4.78 -4.87 0.15
N GLY A 191 -4.99 -3.58 0.39
CA GLY A 191 -4.88 -2.53 -0.63
C GLY A 191 -3.49 -2.50 -1.29
N SER A 192 -2.43 -2.50 -0.48
CA SER A 192 -1.05 -2.61 -0.95
C SER A 192 -0.80 -3.86 -1.79
N HIS A 193 -1.25 -5.03 -1.32
CA HIS A 193 -1.09 -6.28 -2.05
C HIS A 193 -1.77 -6.22 -3.42
N ASN A 194 -2.98 -5.68 -3.51
CA ASN A 194 -3.70 -5.54 -4.78
C ASN A 194 -2.97 -4.61 -5.77
N ILE A 195 -2.38 -3.51 -5.28
CA ILE A 195 -1.58 -2.60 -6.12
C ILE A 195 -0.33 -3.32 -6.63
N ALA A 196 0.38 -4.01 -5.74
CA ALA A 196 1.59 -4.77 -6.08
C ALA A 196 1.31 -5.88 -7.12
N SER A 197 0.31 -6.73 -6.85
CA SER A 197 -0.09 -7.82 -7.75
C SER A 197 -0.54 -7.30 -9.13
N GLY A 198 -1.31 -6.22 -9.17
CA GLY A 198 -1.68 -5.56 -10.43
C GLY A 198 -0.47 -4.98 -11.18
N SER A 199 0.53 -4.47 -10.45
CA SER A 199 1.77 -3.96 -11.04
C SER A 199 2.64 -5.08 -11.63
N VAL A 200 2.74 -6.23 -10.95
CA VAL A 200 3.46 -7.41 -11.44
C VAL A 200 2.84 -7.92 -12.74
N LEU A 201 1.52 -8.09 -12.78
CA LEU A 201 0.80 -8.49 -13.99
C LEU A 201 1.07 -7.51 -15.15
N SER A 202 1.00 -6.22 -14.86
CA SER A 202 1.25 -5.17 -15.85
C SER A 202 2.70 -5.20 -16.37
N SER A 203 3.68 -5.47 -15.51
CA SER A 203 5.09 -5.61 -15.90
C SER A 203 5.32 -6.82 -16.82
N HIS A 204 4.68 -7.96 -16.56
CA HIS A 204 4.78 -9.13 -17.46
C HIS A 204 4.22 -8.83 -18.86
N LEU A 205 3.10 -8.09 -18.95
CA LEU A 205 2.56 -7.63 -20.23
C LEU A 205 3.54 -6.69 -20.95
N GLU A 206 4.16 -5.75 -20.22
CA GLU A 206 5.16 -4.83 -20.77
C GLU A 206 6.36 -5.59 -21.35
N MET A 207 6.93 -6.55 -20.60
CA MET A 207 8.02 -7.41 -21.07
C MET A 207 7.64 -8.18 -22.34
N THR A 208 6.44 -8.74 -22.38
CA THR A 208 5.94 -9.46 -23.56
C THR A 208 5.82 -8.53 -24.77
N LEU A 209 5.28 -7.32 -24.59
CA LEU A 209 5.17 -6.31 -25.66
C LEU A 209 6.55 -5.85 -26.15
N LEU A 210 7.53 -5.68 -25.26
CA LEU A 210 8.91 -5.34 -25.63
C LEU A 210 9.59 -6.44 -26.45
N ILE A 211 9.39 -7.71 -26.11
CA ILE A 211 9.89 -8.84 -26.92
C ILE A 211 9.26 -8.83 -28.31
N VAL A 212 7.93 -8.64 -28.40
CA VAL A 212 7.22 -8.53 -29.69
C VAL A 212 7.74 -7.36 -30.52
N LEU A 213 7.98 -6.19 -29.90
CA LEU A 213 8.60 -5.04 -30.56
C LEU A 213 9.97 -5.38 -31.13
N GLY A 214 10.83 -6.05 -30.36
CA GLY A 214 12.16 -6.48 -30.81
C GLY A 214 12.11 -7.42 -32.00
N VAL A 215 11.25 -8.44 -31.95
CA VAL A 215 11.05 -9.39 -33.06
C VAL A 215 10.54 -8.68 -34.32
N MET A 216 9.55 -7.79 -34.18
CA MET A 216 9.00 -7.02 -35.29
C MET A 216 10.05 -6.09 -35.92
N ALA A 217 10.93 -5.48 -35.12
CA ALA A 217 12.03 -4.68 -35.62
C ALA A 217 13.01 -5.50 -36.45
N VAL A 218 13.41 -6.70 -36.00
CA VAL A 218 14.29 -7.61 -36.75
C VAL A 218 13.67 -8.02 -38.08
N ILE A 219 12.39 -8.39 -38.10
CA ILE A 219 11.66 -8.74 -39.34
C ILE A 219 11.69 -7.57 -40.34
N LEU A 220 11.46 -6.35 -39.85
CA LEU A 220 11.40 -5.16 -40.70
C LEU A 220 12.78 -4.83 -41.31
N LEU A 221 13.87 -5.05 -40.54
CA LEU A 221 15.25 -4.94 -41.03
C LEU A 221 15.56 -6.01 -42.08
N SER A 222 15.26 -7.29 -41.82
CA SER A 222 15.55 -8.39 -42.75
C SER A 222 14.78 -8.30 -44.08
N MET A 223 13.61 -7.67 -44.10
CA MET A 223 12.87 -7.42 -45.35
C MET A 223 13.50 -6.34 -46.24
N SER A 224 14.43 -5.53 -45.71
CA SER A 224 15.02 -4.41 -46.45
C SER A 224 16.13 -4.84 -47.42
N ASP A 225 16.80 -5.97 -47.17
CA ASP A 225 18.07 -6.32 -47.85
C ASP A 225 17.95 -6.98 -49.24
N LYS A 226 16.74 -7.33 -49.71
CA LYS A 226 16.59 -8.10 -50.96
C LYS A 226 16.75 -7.31 -52.28
N HIS A 227 17.19 -6.05 -52.28
CA HIS A 227 17.30 -5.27 -53.53
C HIS A 227 18.59 -4.43 -53.70
N ILE A 228 19.60 -4.59 -52.83
CA ILE A 228 20.84 -3.78 -52.92
C ILE A 228 22.02 -4.56 -53.52
N LEU A 229 21.96 -5.90 -53.62
CA LEU A 229 23.09 -6.74 -54.04
C LEU A 229 22.90 -7.47 -55.38
N ASN A 230 22.42 -6.79 -56.42
CA ASN A 230 22.66 -7.29 -57.77
C ASN A 230 22.69 -6.16 -58.82
N PRO A 231 23.85 -5.52 -59.04
CA PRO A 231 24.06 -4.79 -60.28
C PRO A 231 24.28 -5.80 -61.41
N ASP A 232 23.51 -5.65 -62.47
CA ASP A 232 23.45 -6.53 -63.64
C ASP A 232 24.84 -6.99 -64.15
N GLN A 233 25.14 -8.29 -64.04
CA GLN A 233 26.14 -8.92 -64.90
C GLN A 233 25.56 -9.00 -66.32
N LYS A 234 25.99 -8.08 -67.19
CA LYS A 234 25.81 -8.21 -68.64
C LYS A 234 26.60 -9.43 -69.14
N PRO A 235 26.01 -10.32 -69.97
CA PRO A 235 26.80 -11.29 -70.70
C PRO A 235 27.59 -10.54 -71.80
N GLY A 236 28.91 -10.59 -71.71
CA GLY A 236 29.77 -10.14 -72.79
C GLY A 236 29.58 -11.03 -74.00
N LEU A 237 29.16 -10.44 -75.13
CA LEU A 237 29.43 -11.01 -76.45
C LEU A 237 30.91 -10.78 -76.74
N ASN A 238 31.67 -11.88 -76.84
CA ASN A 238 32.69 -12.15 -77.86
C ASN A 238 33.00 -13.64 -77.84
#